data_AF-A0A3M6K5K2-F1
#
_entry.id   AF-A0A3M6K5K2-F1
#
_cell.length_a   1.000
_cell.length_b   1.000
_cell.length_c   1.000
_cell.angle_alpha   90.00
_cell.angle_beta   90.00
_cell.angle_gamma   90.00
#
_symmetry.space_group_name_H-M   'P 1'
#
loop_
_entity.id
_entity.type
_entity.pdbx_description
1 polymer ?
#
loop_
_entity_poly.entity_id
_entity_poly.type
_entity_poly.pdbx_seq_one_letter_code
_entity_poly.pdbx_strand_id
1 'polypeptide(L)' 'MANITFTIPSVLNQGGGEKKTDVSADSLQDAFTKISEQMGDDFKRRV' A
#
# COMPACT_ATOMS: atom_id res chain seq x y z
N MET A 1 4.92 -12.54 11.42
CA MET A 1 4.81 -11.61 10.29
C MET A 1 4.97 -12.31 8.95
N ALA A 2 3.99 -12.12 8.08
CA ALA A 2 4.07 -12.45 6.67
C ALA A 2 4.62 -11.26 5.90
N ASN A 3 5.40 -11.52 4.84
CA ASN A 3 5.81 -10.49 3.89
C ASN A 3 4.80 -10.44 2.74
N ILE A 4 4.18 -9.28 2.53
CA ILE A 4 3.14 -9.06 1.53
C ILE A 4 3.64 -8.03 0.52
N THR A 5 3.61 -8.38 -0.76
CA THR A 5 3.91 -7.45 -1.85
C THR A 5 2.63 -6.78 -2.34
N PHE A 6 2.56 -5.46 -2.21
CA PHE A 6 1.51 -4.65 -2.82
C PHE A 6 1.93 -4.22 -4.23
N THR A 7 1.03 -4.43 -5.19
CA THR A 7 1.15 -3.85 -6.55
C THR A 7 0.16 -2.71 -6.66
N ILE A 8 0.68 -1.48 -6.63
CA ILE A 8 -0.11 -0.25 -6.64
C ILE A 8 -0.19 0.26 -8.08
N PRO A 9 -1.39 0.32 -8.69
CA PRO A 9 -1.56 0.84 -10.04
C PRO A 9 -1.32 2.36 -10.09
N SER A 10 -1.00 2.88 -11.27
CA SER A 10 -0.71 4.30 -11.51
C SER A 10 -1.77 5.26 -10.95
N VAL A 11 -3.06 4.88 -11.04
CA VAL A 11 -4.19 5.69 -10.52
C VAL A 11 -4.15 5.88 -9.00
N LEU A 12 -3.52 4.96 -8.27
CA LEU A 12 -3.31 5.03 -6.82
C LEU A 12 -1.90 5.56 -6.45
N ASN A 13 -0.98 5.63 -7.42
CA ASN A 13 0.37 6.18 -7.28
C ASN A 13 0.50 7.57 -7.95
N GLN A 14 -0.54 8.39 -7.88
CA GLN A 14 -0.53 9.78 -8.38
C GLN A 14 -0.06 9.94 -9.85
N GLY A 15 -0.33 8.95 -10.71
CA GLY A 15 0.10 8.96 -12.10
C GLY A 15 1.56 8.53 -12.34
N GLY A 16 2.31 8.19 -11.30
CA GLY A 16 3.73 7.80 -11.36
C GLY A 16 4.02 6.40 -11.89
N GLY A 17 3.02 5.73 -12.51
CA GLY A 17 3.14 4.35 -12.97
C GLY A 17 2.87 3.31 -11.89
N GLU A 18 2.99 2.03 -12.25
CA GLU A 18 2.88 0.92 -11.29
C GLU A 18 4.03 0.97 -10.28
N LYS A 19 3.71 0.79 -9.00
CA LYS A 19 4.68 0.70 -7.92
C LYS A 19 4.50 -0.61 -7.16
N LYS A 20 5.60 -1.33 -6.91
CA LYS A 20 5.61 -2.49 -6.03
C LYS A 20 6.24 -2.12 -4.69
N THR A 21 5.66 -2.58 -3.60
CA THR A 21 6.16 -2.29 -2.25
C THR A 21 5.89 -3.48 -1.34
N ASP A 22 6.93 -3.91 -0.64
CA ASP A 22 6.85 -5.02 0.31
C ASP A 22 6.56 -4.50 1.71
N VAL A 23 5.64 -5.16 2.41
CA VAL A 23 5.22 -4.82 3.77
C VAL A 23 5.22 -6.08 4.63
N SER A 24 5.92 -6.01 5.75
CA SER A 24 5.88 -7.04 6.79
C SER A 24 4.74 -6.75 7.76
N ALA A 25 3.79 -7.68 7.88
CA ALA A 25 2.59 -7.50 8.70
C ALA A 25 2.14 -8.80 9.37
N ASP A 26 1.41 -8.66 10.47
CA ASP A 26 0.85 -9.79 11.22
C ASP A 26 -0.59 -10.15 10.79
N SER A 27 -1.26 -9.24 10.08
CA SER A 27 -2.57 -9.47 9.47
C SER A 27 -2.74 -8.65 8.20
N LEU A 28 -3.77 -8.96 7.39
CA LEU A 28 -4.11 -8.13 6.23
C LEU A 28 -4.50 -6.70 6.64
N GLN A 29 -5.24 -6.54 7.74
CA GLN A 29 -5.62 -5.22 8.26
C GLN A 29 -4.40 -4.39 8.65
N ASP A 30 -3.43 -5.01 9.33
CA ASP A 30 -2.15 -4.39 9.67
C ASP A 30 -1.36 -4.00 8.40
N ALA A 31 -1.33 -4.87 7.39
CA ALA A 31 -0.69 -4.59 6.11
C ALA A 31 -1.29 -3.37 5.40
N PHE A 32 -2.62 -3.29 5.32
CA PHE A 32 -3.33 -2.15 4.74
C PHE A 32 -3.16 -0.87 5.55
N THR A 33 -3.07 -0.97 6.89
CA THR A 33 -2.80 0.19 7.74
C THR A 33 -1.41 0.75 7.47
N LYS A 34 -0.37 -0.10 7.46
CA LYS A 34 1.02 0.27 7.19
C LYS A 34 1.21 0.88 5.80
N ILE A 35 0.68 0.25 4.75
CA ILE A 35 0.83 0.77 3.40
C ILE A 35 0.10 2.11 3.21
N SER A 36 -1.05 2.29 3.87
CA SER A 36 -1.80 3.56 3.84
C SER A 36 -1.04 4.68 4.52
N GLU A 37 -0.36 4.41 5.64
CA GLU A 37 0.51 5.38 6.30
C GLU A 37 1.74 5.74 5.44
N GLN A 38 2.32 4.76 4.75
CA GLN A 38 3.44 5.01 3.82
C GLN A 38 3.04 5.79 2.56
N MET A 39 1.84 5.58 2.04
CA MET A 39 1.36 6.23 0.81
C MET A 39 0.67 7.57 1.05
N GLY A 40 0.21 7.83 2.27
CA GLY A 40 -0.44 9.07 2.69
C GLY A 40 -1.96 9.11 2.46
N ASP A 41 -2.55 10.25 2.82
CA ASP A 41 -4.01 10.40 2.96
C ASP A 41 -4.79 10.18 1.65
N ASP A 42 -4.23 10.56 0.50
CA ASP A 42 -4.91 10.38 -0.79
C ASP A 42 -5.09 8.91 -1.16
N PHE A 43 -4.10 8.08 -0.82
CA PHE A 43 -4.19 6.64 -1.00
C PHE A 43 -5.16 6.04 0.02
N LYS A 44 -5.02 6.41 1.31
CA LYS A 44 -5.86 5.93 2.42
C LYS A 44 -7.36 6.21 2.24
N ARG A 45 -7.74 7.26 1.49
CA ARG A 45 -9.15 7.55 1.17
C ARG A 45 -9.75 6.63 0.10
N ARG A 46 -8.92 5.86 -0.62
CA ARG A 46 -9.33 5.05 -1.77
C ARG A 46 -9.24 3.55 -1.52
N VAL A 47 -8.61 3.13 -0.43
CA VAL A 47 -8.28 1.74 -0.07
C VAL A 47 -8.63 1.52 1.39
#